data_AF-A0AA40P9X1-F1
#
_entry.id   AF-A0AA40P9X1-F1
#
_cell.length_a   1.000
_cell.length_b   1.000
_cell.length_c   1.000
_cell.angle_alpha   90.00
_cell.angle_beta   90.00
_cell.angle_gamma   90.00
#
_symmetry.space_group_name_H-M   'P 1'
#
loop_
_entity.id
_entity.type
_entity.pdbx_description
1 polymer ?
#
loop_
_entity_poly.entity_id
_entity_poly.type
_entity_poly.pdbx_seq_one_letter_code
_entity_poly.pdbx_strand_id
1 'polypeptide(L)' 'MPERFTATMGPKNRVGKIFIDYLRNSRGGSTVTAYSVRARPGLPVSVPIAVDELAGLKSSAQWDITNLAQR' A
#
# COMPACT_ATOMS: atom_id res chain seq x y z
N MET A 1 5.99 -20.09 4.38
CA MET A 1 4.80 -19.36 4.89
C MET A 1 3.64 -19.36 3.87
N PRO A 2 3.24 -20.51 3.30
CA PRO A 2 2.08 -20.59 2.39
C PRO A 2 0.74 -20.23 3.06
N GLU A 3 0.69 -20.27 4.39
CA GLU A 3 -0.43 -19.87 5.24
C GLU A 3 -0.62 -18.34 5.28
N ARG A 4 0.43 -17.55 5.00
CA ARG A 4 0.38 -16.08 5.03
C ARG A 4 0.35 -15.45 3.65
N PHE A 5 0.97 -16.08 2.66
CA PHE A 5 1.24 -15.46 1.35
C PHE A 5 0.77 -16.29 0.17
N THR A 6 0.51 -15.61 -0.95
CA THR A 6 0.29 -16.21 -2.26
C THR A 6 1.04 -15.43 -3.34
N ALA A 7 1.41 -16.10 -4.43
CA ALA A 7 1.96 -15.50 -5.64
C ALA A 7 0.97 -15.53 -6.82
N THR A 8 -0.27 -15.97 -6.59
CA THR A 8 -1.31 -16.06 -7.62
C THR A 8 -2.25 -14.86 -7.53
N MET A 9 -2.44 -14.15 -8.64
CA MET A 9 -3.34 -13.00 -8.74
C MET A 9 -4.81 -13.40 -8.50
N GLY A 10 -5.60 -12.46 -8.00
CA GLY A 10 -7.05 -12.59 -7.86
C GLY A 10 -7.52 -12.73 -6.40
N PRO A 11 -8.65 -12.14 -6.01
CA PRO A 11 -9.12 -12.17 -4.61
C PRO A 11 -9.33 -13.58 -4.05
N LYS A 12 -9.85 -14.49 -4.88
CA LYS A 12 -10.10 -15.90 -4.49
C LYS A 12 -8.83 -16.64 -4.07
N ASN A 13 -7.67 -16.24 -4.60
CA ASN A 13 -6.38 -16.88 -4.32
C ASN A 13 -5.69 -16.36 -3.05
N ARG A 14 -6.29 -15.37 -2.36
CA ARG A 14 -5.70 -14.70 -1.18
C ARG A 14 -6.67 -14.52 -0.01
N VAL A 15 -7.72 -15.34 0.08
CA VAL A 15 -8.62 -15.30 1.25
C VAL A 15 -7.80 -15.60 2.51
N GLY A 16 -7.75 -14.66 3.47
CA GLY A 16 -6.94 -14.76 4.68
C GLY A 16 -5.43 -14.62 4.48
N LYS A 17 -4.97 -14.20 3.28
CA LYS A 17 -3.54 -14.11 2.91
C LYS A 17 -3.21 -12.78 2.25
N ILE A 18 -1.92 -12.49 2.16
CA ILE A 18 -1.38 -11.36 1.40
C ILE A 18 -0.85 -11.87 0.05
N PHE A 19 -1.29 -11.25 -1.05
CA PHE A 19 -0.70 -11.45 -2.36
C PHE A 19 0.52 -10.55 -2.52
N ILE A 20 1.67 -11.14 -2.83
CA ILE A 20 2.89 -10.39 -3.17
C ILE A 20 2.80 -10.01 -4.65
N ASP A 21 2.27 -8.83 -4.92
CA ASP A 21 2.00 -8.34 -6.27
C ASP A 21 3.28 -7.92 -6.99
N TYR A 22 3.81 -8.80 -7.84
CA TYR A 22 4.97 -8.54 -8.70
C TYR A 22 4.57 -8.00 -10.09
N LEU A 23 3.28 -7.88 -10.40
CA LEU A 23 2.79 -7.59 -11.75
C LEU A 23 3.03 -6.13 -12.18
N ARG A 24 3.40 -5.26 -11.23
CA ARG A 24 3.74 -3.86 -11.51
C ARG A 24 5.05 -3.68 -12.26
N ASN A 25 5.89 -4.72 -12.33
CA ASN A 25 7.22 -4.66 -12.91
C ASN A 25 7.25 -4.93 -14.43
N SER A 26 6.12 -5.29 -15.03
CA SER A 26 6.01 -5.49 -16.48
C SER A 26 6.05 -4.16 -17.22
N ARG A 27 6.50 -4.18 -18.48
CA ARG A 27 6.49 -2.99 -19.35
C ARG A 27 5.07 -2.40 -19.44
N GLY A 28 4.93 -1.11 -19.15
CA GLY A 28 3.65 -0.40 -19.10
C GLY A 28 2.93 -0.48 -17.75
N GLY A 29 3.43 -1.29 -16.81
CA GLY A 29 2.99 -1.27 -15.41
C GLY A 29 3.43 0.02 -14.72
N SER A 30 2.59 0.50 -13.79
CA SER A 30 2.89 1.67 -12.98
C SER A 30 2.46 1.47 -11.52
N THR A 31 3.10 2.25 -10.65
CA THR A 31 2.83 2.33 -9.22
C THR A 31 2.59 3.80 -8.86
N VAL A 32 1.78 4.03 -7.84
CA VAL A 32 1.54 5.38 -7.31
C VAL A 32 2.86 6.04 -6.89
N THR A 33 3.04 7.31 -7.19
CA THR A 33 4.26 8.03 -6.83
C THR A 33 4.23 8.43 -5.35
N ALA A 34 5.41 8.52 -4.73
CA ALA A 34 5.53 9.09 -3.38
C ALA A 34 4.89 10.49 -3.33
N TYR A 35 4.21 10.78 -2.22
CA TYR A 35 3.47 12.00 -1.94
C TYR A 35 2.29 12.32 -2.86
N SER A 36 1.92 11.43 -3.79
CA SER A 36 0.69 11.61 -4.56
C SER A 36 -0.57 11.22 -3.78
N VAL A 37 -1.66 11.93 -4.08
CA VAL A 37 -2.98 11.74 -3.48
C VAL A 37 -3.69 10.55 -4.12
N ARG A 38 -4.48 9.81 -3.34
CA ARG A 38 -5.37 8.74 -3.81
C ARG A 38 -6.80 9.26 -3.92
N ALA A 39 -7.48 8.94 -5.02
CA ALA A 39 -8.91 9.23 -5.21
C ALA A 39 -9.79 8.28 -4.36
N ARG A 40 -9.83 8.53 -3.05
CA ARG A 40 -10.64 7.82 -2.04
C ARG A 40 -11.16 8.83 -1.01
N PRO A 41 -12.22 8.50 -0.24
CA PRO A 41 -12.66 9.36 0.86
C PRO A 41 -11.51 9.74 1.80
N GLY A 42 -11.43 11.02 2.16
CA GLY A 42 -10.33 11.58 2.94
C GLY A 42 -9.11 12.01 2.11
N LEU A 43 -8.99 11.63 0.83
CA LEU A 43 -7.85 11.94 -0.03
C LEU A 43 -6.48 11.54 0.58
N PRO A 44 -6.29 10.26 0.94
CA PRO A 44 -5.07 9.81 1.58
C PRO A 44 -3.87 9.92 0.63
N VAL A 45 -2.67 10.06 1.20
CA VAL A 45 -1.41 10.28 0.46
C VAL A 45 -0.49 9.07 0.58
N SER A 46 0.25 8.76 -0.49
CA SER A 46 1.30 7.73 -0.47
C SER A 46 2.57 8.26 0.22
N VAL A 47 2.66 8.11 1.54
CA VAL A 47 3.76 8.68 2.35
C VAL A 47 4.91 7.67 2.51
N PRO A 48 6.16 8.02 2.12
CA PRO A 48 7.35 7.27 2.50
C PRO A 48 7.53 7.23 4.03
N ILE A 49 7.97 6.10 4.56
CA ILE A 49 8.23 5.91 6.00
C ILE A 49 9.60 5.28 6.20
N ALA A 50 10.17 5.46 7.38
CA ALA A 50 11.32 4.69 7.82
C ALA A 50 10.88 3.28 8.29
N VAL A 51 11.82 2.33 8.29
CA VAL A 51 11.54 0.92 8.59
C VAL A 51 11.13 0.71 10.05
N ASP A 52 11.72 1.47 10.96
CA ASP A 52 11.43 1.46 12.40
C ASP A 52 10.02 1.97 12.73
N GLU A 53 9.42 2.79 11.87
CA GLU A 53 8.06 3.30 12.05
C GLU A 53 6.98 2.28 11.70
N LEU A 54 7.32 1.22 10.94
CA LEU A 54 6.37 0.28 10.36
C LEU A 54 5.47 -0.38 11.43
N ALA A 55 6.03 -0.75 12.57
CA ALA A 55 5.28 -1.40 13.65
C ALA A 55 4.28 -0.46 14.34
N GLY A 56 4.48 0.86 14.24
CA GLY A 56 3.62 1.88 14.85
C GLY A 56 2.47 2.36 13.96
N LEU A 57 2.44 1.96 12.69
CA LEU A 57 1.39 2.38 11.77
C LEU A 57 0.03 1.79 12.15
N LYS A 58 -1.01 2.62 12.12
CA LYS A 58 -2.38 2.21 12.41
C LYS A 58 -3.20 1.94 11.15
N SER A 59 -2.82 2.58 10.03
CA SER A 59 -3.52 2.47 8.76
C SER A 59 -2.62 2.87 7.60
N SER A 60 -2.82 2.25 6.44
CA SER A 60 -2.19 2.67 5.19
C SER A 60 -2.69 4.03 4.67
N ALA A 61 -3.70 4.62 5.32
CA ALA A 61 -4.34 5.87 4.95
C ALA A 61 -4.36 6.88 6.12
N GLN A 62 -3.43 6.76 7.09
CA GLN A 62 -3.39 7.65 8.25
C GLN A 62 -2.95 9.09 7.93
N TRP A 63 -2.31 9.29 6.76
CA TRP A 63 -1.96 10.61 6.25
C TRP A 63 -2.76 10.96 5.01
N ASP A 64 -3.24 12.19 4.97
CA ASP A 64 -4.05 12.76 3.90
C ASP A 64 -3.69 14.23 3.65
N ILE A 65 -4.39 14.87 2.71
CA ILE A 65 -4.11 16.25 2.34
C ILE A 65 -4.25 17.26 3.50
N THR A 66 -4.95 16.91 4.58
CA THR A 66 -5.22 17.82 5.70
C THR A 66 -4.14 17.76 6.78
N ASN A 67 -3.46 16.62 6.92
CA ASN A 67 -2.50 16.38 7.99
C ASN A 67 -1.07 16.05 7.51
N LEU A 68 -0.84 15.90 6.20
CA LEU A 68 0.47 15.55 5.65
C LEU A 68 1.58 16.53 6.07
N ALA A 69 1.29 17.82 6.19
CA ALA A 69 2.28 18.82 6.58
C ALA A 69 2.75 18.71 8.05
N GLN A 70 2.02 17.96 8.89
CA GLN A 70 2.34 17.73 10.31
C GLN A 70 3.11 16.41 10.52
N ARG A 71 3.37 15.69 9.42
CA ARG A 71 4.05 14.39 9.42
C ARG A 71 5.49 14.46 9.91
#